data_AF-A0A2E9E0Y7-F1
#
_entry.id   AF-A0A2E9E0Y7-F1
#
_cell.length_a   1.000
_cell.length_b   1.000
_cell.length_c   1.000
_cell.angle_alpha   90.00
_cell.angle_beta   90.00
_cell.angle_gamma   90.00
#
_symmetry.space_group_name_H-M   'P 1'
#
loop_
_entity.id
_entity.type
_entity.pdbx_description
1 polymer ?
#
loop_
_entity_poly.entity_id
_entity_poly.type
_entity_poly.pdbx_seq_one_letter_code
_entity_poly.pdbx_strand_id
1 'polypeptide(L)'
;MGESQLINRGEIICYLEEHFQATFEVISKMRTDTQPIIRTAPGAAEYAGVQFLWDLIKLAQGRSQKYTEVVLDCGHNPATVFGALRTGWKNIGFTGPPKLQRKVVSLLNQHDGQVFDLNKGPVLSLQHSADPTEDCICWLKGLQK
;
A
#
# COMPACT_ATOMS: atom_id res chain seq x y z
N MET A 1 17.27 -2.77 -18.08
CA MET A 1 16.58 -1.46 -18.24
C MET A 1 15.38 -1.45 -17.30
N GLY A 2 15.41 -0.63 -16.24
CA GLY A 2 14.27 -0.49 -15.34
C GLY A 2 14.55 -0.07 -13.88
N GLU A 3 15.76 0.34 -13.50
CA GLU A 3 16.09 0.62 -12.08
C GLU A 3 15.85 2.07 -11.60
N SER A 4 15.25 2.95 -12.42
CA SER A 4 15.37 4.40 -12.19
C SER A 4 14.12 5.14 -11.69
N GLN A 5 13.12 4.47 -11.10
CA GLN A 5 11.87 5.15 -10.69
C GLN A 5 11.45 5.02 -9.22
N LEU A 6 12.26 4.41 -8.35
CA LEU A 6 11.84 4.04 -6.98
C LEU A 6 12.30 4.99 -5.86
N ILE A 7 13.14 5.99 -6.13
CA ILE A 7 13.82 6.76 -5.06
C ILE A 7 12.96 7.89 -4.47
N ASN A 8 11.77 8.20 -5.03
CA ASN A 8 11.00 9.37 -4.60
C ASN A 8 9.49 9.15 -4.35
N ARG A 9 8.99 7.90 -4.29
CA ARG A 9 7.57 7.66 -3.95
C ARG A 9 7.39 7.61 -2.43
N GLY A 10 6.61 8.53 -1.88
CA GLY A 10 6.22 8.50 -0.45
C GLY A 10 5.20 7.39 -0.17
N GLU A 11 5.03 7.03 1.10
CA GLU A 11 4.09 6.01 1.56
C GLU A 11 3.10 6.57 2.58
N ILE A 12 1.83 6.16 2.48
CA ILE A 12 0.79 6.44 3.49
C ILE A 12 0.33 5.11 4.09
N ILE A 13 0.46 4.97 5.41
CA ILE A 13 0.05 3.78 6.16
C ILE A 13 -1.35 3.95 6.72
N CYS A 14 -2.26 3.09 6.28
CA CYS A 14 -3.65 3.05 6.70
C CYS A 14 -3.92 1.87 7.63
N TYR A 15 -4.73 2.10 8.66
CA TYR A 15 -5.03 1.13 9.72
C TYR A 15 -6.52 0.74 9.75
N LEU A 16 -7.39 1.68 9.37
CA LEU A 16 -8.84 1.62 9.48
C LEU A 16 -9.48 2.07 8.15
N GLU A 17 -10.76 1.80 7.95
CA GLU A 17 -11.49 2.20 6.74
C GLU A 17 -11.41 3.71 6.47
N GLU A 18 -11.62 4.53 7.50
CA GLU A 18 -11.59 6.01 7.41
C GLU A 18 -10.25 6.53 6.87
N HIS A 19 -9.14 5.86 7.20
CA HIS A 19 -7.82 6.22 6.71
C HIS A 19 -7.72 5.99 5.20
N PHE A 20 -8.21 4.85 4.73
CA PHE A 20 -8.24 4.54 3.29
C PHE A 20 -9.16 5.50 2.54
N GLN A 21 -10.38 5.75 3.06
CA GLN A 21 -11.33 6.67 2.44
C GLN A 21 -10.72 8.08 2.28
N ALA A 22 -10.19 8.64 3.37
CA ALA A 22 -9.55 9.96 3.35
C ALA A 22 -8.38 9.99 2.35
N THR A 23 -7.53 8.97 2.37
CA THR A 23 -6.36 8.91 1.49
C THR A 23 -6.77 8.85 0.01
N PHE A 24 -7.76 8.00 -0.34
CA PHE A 24 -8.27 7.92 -1.72
C PHE A 24 -8.92 9.23 -2.16
N GLU A 25 -9.72 9.84 -1.30
CA GLU A 25 -10.39 11.11 -1.59
C GLU A 25 -9.36 12.21 -1.86
N VAL A 26 -8.38 12.37 -0.97
CA VAL A 26 -7.33 13.38 -1.11
C VAL A 26 -6.51 13.16 -2.38
N ILE A 27 -6.03 11.94 -2.64
CA ILE A 27 -5.23 11.64 -3.85
C ILE A 27 -6.06 11.85 -5.12
N SER A 28 -7.36 11.53 -5.11
CA SER A 28 -8.22 11.74 -6.28
C SER A 28 -8.41 13.22 -6.63
N LYS A 29 -8.37 14.11 -5.62
CA LYS A 29 -8.53 15.56 -5.77
C LYS A 29 -7.21 16.27 -6.03
N MET A 30 -6.14 15.83 -5.37
CA MET A 30 -4.81 16.43 -5.48
C MET A 30 -4.08 15.84 -6.68
N ARG A 31 -4.03 16.60 -7.78
CA ARG A 31 -3.12 16.29 -8.89
C ARG A 31 -1.69 16.48 -8.42
N THR A 32 -1.05 15.39 -8.03
CA THR A 32 0.36 15.34 -7.60
C THR A 32 1.18 14.70 -8.71
N ASP A 33 2.39 15.23 -8.96
CA ASP A 33 3.31 14.64 -9.94
C ASP A 33 3.85 13.28 -9.48
N THR A 34 3.84 13.04 -8.17
CA THR A 34 4.21 11.77 -7.56
C THR A 34 3.04 11.21 -6.78
N GLN A 35 2.53 10.05 -7.20
CA GLN A 35 1.52 9.32 -6.44
C GLN A 35 2.18 8.53 -5.31
N PRO A 36 1.73 8.68 -4.05
CA PRO A 36 2.23 7.86 -2.97
C PRO A 36 1.70 6.43 -3.09
N ILE A 37 2.42 5.51 -2.47
CA ILE A 37 1.90 4.16 -2.21
C ILE A 37 0.96 4.26 -1.02
N ILE A 38 -0.24 3.70 -1.14
CA ILE A 38 -1.10 3.45 0.03
C ILE A 38 -0.81 2.05 0.52
N ARG A 39 -0.50 1.87 1.79
CA ARG A 39 -0.23 0.53 2.33
C ARG A 39 -1.00 0.24 3.61
N THR A 40 -1.32 -1.03 3.81
CA THR A 40 -1.85 -1.49 5.09
C THR A 40 -0.81 -1.32 6.20
N ALA A 41 -1.28 -1.22 7.44
CA ALA A 41 -0.43 -1.28 8.61
C ALA A 41 0.42 -2.57 8.64
N PRO A 42 1.67 -2.51 9.12
CA PRO A 42 2.47 -3.69 9.38
C PRO A 42 1.72 -4.67 10.28
N GLY A 43 1.65 -5.93 9.87
CA GLY A 43 0.96 -7.00 10.59
C GLY A 43 -0.57 -6.94 10.57
N ALA A 44 -1.17 -6.03 9.79
CA ALA A 44 -2.62 -5.95 9.63
C ALA A 44 -3.25 -7.28 9.23
N ALA A 45 -2.58 -8.01 8.35
CA ALA A 45 -3.08 -9.28 7.86
C ALA A 45 -3.08 -10.39 8.92
N GLU A 46 -2.26 -10.31 9.97
CA GLU A 46 -2.25 -11.30 11.04
C GLU A 46 -3.46 -11.17 11.97
N TYR A 47 -3.90 -9.94 12.26
CA TYR A 47 -5.04 -9.73 13.17
C TYR A 47 -6.38 -9.59 12.44
N ALA A 48 -6.42 -8.98 11.25
CA ALA A 48 -7.67 -8.75 10.52
C ALA A 48 -7.93 -9.80 9.44
N GLY A 49 -6.87 -10.40 8.91
CA GLY A 49 -6.94 -11.31 7.77
C GLY A 49 -6.95 -10.58 6.43
N VAL A 50 -6.34 -11.22 5.44
CA VAL A 50 -6.15 -10.67 4.09
C VAL A 50 -7.46 -10.32 3.38
N GLN A 51 -8.47 -11.19 3.48
CA GLN A 51 -9.75 -11.00 2.79
C GLN A 51 -10.50 -9.79 3.36
N PHE A 52 -10.52 -9.65 4.69
CA PHE A 52 -11.15 -8.50 5.33
C PHE A 52 -10.52 -7.18 4.88
N LEU A 53 -9.18 -7.10 4.85
CA LEU A 53 -8.47 -5.91 4.37
C LEU A 53 -8.79 -5.58 2.92
N TRP A 54 -8.91 -6.61 2.06
CA TRP A 54 -9.30 -6.43 0.67
C TRP A 54 -10.70 -5.85 0.51
N ASP A 55 -11.66 -6.37 1.28
CA ASP A 55 -13.05 -5.90 1.25
C ASP A 55 -13.16 -4.47 1.79
N LEU A 56 -12.40 -4.15 2.85
CA LEU A 56 -12.30 -2.80 3.41
C LEU A 56 -11.77 -1.80 2.39
N ILE A 57 -10.72 -2.16 1.64
CA ILE A 57 -10.17 -1.29 0.59
C ILE A 57 -11.16 -1.11 -0.55
N LYS A 58 -11.84 -2.17 -0.99
CA LYS A 58 -12.88 -2.05 -2.02
C LYS A 58 -14.02 -1.14 -1.60
N LEU A 59 -14.43 -1.22 -0.34
CA LEU A 59 -15.45 -0.34 0.23
C LEU A 59 -14.96 1.11 0.24
N ALA A 60 -13.74 1.35 0.74
CA ALA A 60 -13.15 2.67 0.82
C ALA A 60 -12.86 3.32 -0.55
N GLN A 61 -12.52 2.55 -1.58
CA GLN A 61 -12.33 3.05 -2.95
C GLN A 61 -13.63 3.52 -3.61
N GLY A 62 -14.78 3.01 -3.17
CA GLY A 62 -16.09 3.34 -3.73
C GLY A 62 -16.14 3.14 -5.26
N ARG A 63 -16.69 4.12 -5.99
CA ARG A 63 -16.72 4.12 -7.48
C ARG A 63 -15.49 4.78 -8.12
N SER A 64 -14.56 5.33 -7.32
CA SER A 64 -13.40 6.05 -7.84
C SER A 64 -12.30 5.05 -8.20
N GLN A 65 -12.42 4.44 -9.37
CA GLN A 65 -11.59 3.34 -9.84
C GLN A 65 -10.19 3.77 -10.35
N LYS A 66 -9.69 4.95 -9.95
CA LYS A 66 -8.42 5.46 -10.46
C LYS A 66 -7.24 4.87 -9.68
N TYR A 67 -6.46 4.06 -10.41
CA TYR A 67 -5.00 3.83 -10.40
C TYR A 67 -4.18 4.06 -9.11
N THR A 68 -4.75 3.95 -7.93
CA THR A 68 -3.97 4.12 -6.70
C THR A 68 -3.41 2.77 -6.30
N GLU A 69 -2.09 2.65 -6.32
CA GLU A 69 -1.39 1.44 -5.91
C GLU A 69 -1.60 1.23 -4.41
N VAL A 70 -2.48 0.29 -4.06
CA VAL A 70 -2.63 -0.18 -2.68
C VAL A 70 -1.78 -1.41 -2.48
N VAL A 71 -0.90 -1.39 -1.48
CA VAL A 71 0.02 -2.47 -1.14
C VAL A 71 -0.42 -3.15 0.16
N LEU A 72 -0.51 -4.48 0.15
CA LEU A 72 -0.62 -5.26 1.37
C LEU A 72 0.78 -5.45 1.96
N ASP A 73 1.00 -4.94 3.18
CA ASP A 73 2.21 -5.20 3.94
C ASP A 73 2.13 -6.61 4.55
N CYS A 74 2.81 -7.57 3.91
CA CYS A 74 2.88 -8.96 4.35
C CYS A 74 4.02 -9.21 5.35
N GLY A 75 4.81 -8.18 5.70
CA GLY A 75 6.00 -8.32 6.52
C GLY A 75 6.91 -9.45 6.02
N HIS A 76 7.31 -10.33 6.93
CA HIS A 76 8.18 -11.47 6.63
C HIS A 76 7.43 -12.80 6.53
N ASN A 77 6.09 -12.80 6.60
CA ASN A 77 5.28 -14.02 6.62
C ASN A 77 4.84 -14.44 5.20
N PRO A 78 5.39 -15.52 4.61
CA PRO A 78 5.00 -15.96 3.27
C PRO A 78 3.56 -16.48 3.20
N ALA A 79 2.97 -16.95 4.31
CA ALA A 79 1.58 -17.42 4.32
C ALA A 79 0.61 -16.28 3.97
N THR A 80 0.92 -15.07 4.43
CA THR A 80 0.16 -13.85 4.12
C THR A 80 0.18 -13.56 2.62
N VAL A 81 1.34 -13.71 1.96
CA VAL A 81 1.48 -13.54 0.50
C VAL A 81 0.57 -14.51 -0.26
N PHE A 82 0.53 -15.79 0.14
CA PHE A 82 -0.35 -16.77 -0.49
C PHE A 82 -1.84 -16.47 -0.27
N GLY A 83 -2.20 -15.96 0.91
CA GLY A 83 -3.54 -15.43 1.17
C GLY A 83 -3.87 -14.32 0.19
N ALA A 84 -2.96 -13.36 0.05
CA ALA A 84 -3.12 -12.19 -0.82
C ALA A 84 -3.43 -12.56 -2.27
N LEU A 85 -2.65 -13.48 -2.83
CA LEU A 85 -2.83 -13.97 -4.20
C LEU A 85 -4.22 -14.57 -4.44
N ARG A 86 -4.77 -15.31 -3.46
CA ARG A 86 -6.12 -15.91 -3.57
C ARG A 86 -7.24 -14.87 -3.53
N THR A 87 -7.03 -13.79 -2.77
CA THR A 87 -8.02 -12.73 -2.57
C THR A 87 -8.00 -11.66 -3.67
N GLY A 88 -7.00 -11.69 -4.55
CA GLY A 88 -6.89 -10.79 -5.71
C GLY A 88 -5.90 -9.64 -5.54
N TRP A 89 -5.17 -9.57 -4.41
CA TRP A 89 -4.09 -8.62 -4.24
C TRP A 89 -2.99 -8.85 -5.28
N LYS A 90 -2.54 -7.75 -5.90
CA LYS A 90 -1.46 -7.76 -6.89
C LYS A 90 -0.19 -7.09 -6.39
N ASN A 91 -0.31 -6.17 -5.45
CA ASN A 91 0.77 -5.33 -4.97
C ASN A 91 1.08 -5.70 -3.52
N ILE A 92 2.27 -6.25 -3.27
CA ILE A 92 2.64 -6.83 -1.97
C ILE A 92 3.96 -6.24 -1.46
N GLY A 93 4.01 -5.84 -0.21
CA GLY A 93 5.26 -5.58 0.50
C GLY A 93 5.73 -6.84 1.20
N PHE A 94 6.97 -7.29 0.95
CA PHE A 94 7.51 -8.50 1.57
C PHE A 94 8.98 -8.35 1.94
N THR A 95 9.28 -8.51 3.24
CA THR A 95 10.59 -8.30 3.86
C THR A 95 11.22 -9.59 4.38
N GLY A 96 10.78 -10.74 3.87
CA GLY A 96 11.39 -12.04 4.18
C GLY A 96 12.81 -12.20 3.59
N PRO A 97 13.55 -13.24 3.98
CA PRO A 97 14.94 -13.44 3.58
C PRO A 97 15.13 -13.54 2.05
N PRO A 98 16.30 -13.16 1.49
CA PRO A 98 16.48 -13.01 0.03
C PRO A 98 16.09 -14.23 -0.82
N LYS A 99 16.35 -15.45 -0.31
CA LYS A 99 15.96 -16.68 -0.99
C LYS A 99 14.44 -16.82 -1.12
N LEU A 100 13.69 -16.41 -0.09
CA LEU A 100 12.24 -16.45 -0.07
C LEU A 100 11.66 -15.28 -0.88
N GLN A 101 12.28 -14.10 -0.79
CA GLN A 101 11.92 -12.95 -1.62
C GLN A 101 11.93 -13.29 -3.12
N ARG A 102 12.99 -13.94 -3.62
CA ARG A 102 13.05 -14.38 -5.03
C ARG A 102 11.90 -15.32 -5.43
N LYS A 103 11.49 -16.20 -4.51
CA LYS A 103 10.34 -17.10 -4.76
C LYS A 103 9.03 -16.32 -4.78
N VAL A 104 8.84 -15.39 -3.86
CA VAL A 104 7.66 -14.52 -3.80
C VAL A 104 7.55 -13.65 -5.05
N VAL A 105 8.64 -13.04 -5.49
CA VAL A 105 8.68 -12.26 -6.75
C VAL A 105 8.30 -13.13 -7.95
N SER A 106 8.91 -14.31 -8.09
CA SER A 106 8.60 -15.25 -9.18
C SER A 106 7.13 -15.67 -9.18
N LEU A 107 6.56 -15.93 -8.00
CA LEU A 107 5.15 -16.29 -7.85
C LEU A 107 4.22 -15.11 -8.21
N LEU A 108 4.49 -13.91 -7.71
CA LEU A 108 3.68 -12.73 -8.00
C LEU A 108 3.69 -12.40 -9.50
N ASN A 109 4.84 -12.50 -10.16
CA ASN A 109 4.95 -12.28 -11.61
C ASN A 109 4.07 -13.24 -12.43
N GLN A 110 3.91 -14.49 -11.98
CA GLN A 110 3.01 -15.48 -12.63
C GLN A 110 1.53 -15.12 -12.49
N HIS A 111 1.20 -14.22 -11.58
CA HIS A 111 -0.16 -13.77 -11.28
C HIS A 111 -0.35 -12.28 -11.59
N ASP A 112 0.45 -11.68 -12.48
CA ASP A 112 0.39 -10.24 -12.81
C ASP A 112 0.47 -9.32 -11.57
N GLY A 113 1.20 -9.78 -10.55
CA GLY A 113 1.48 -9.05 -9.33
C GLY A 113 2.95 -8.64 -9.26
N GLN A 114 3.27 -7.82 -8.26
CA GLN A 114 4.60 -7.28 -8.04
C GLN A 114 4.89 -7.09 -6.55
N VAL A 115 6.19 -7.12 -6.21
CA VAL A 115 6.69 -6.84 -4.87
C VAL A 115 7.13 -5.38 -4.80
N PHE A 116 6.73 -4.70 -3.74
CA PHE A 116 7.17 -3.35 -3.41
C PHE A 116 8.20 -3.38 -2.29
N ASP A 117 9.28 -2.64 -2.50
CA ASP A 117 10.18 -2.28 -1.41
C ASP A 117 9.53 -1.18 -0.57
N LEU A 118 9.23 -1.51 0.68
CA LEU A 118 8.63 -0.58 1.63
C LEU A 118 9.70 0.21 2.40
N ASN A 119 9.29 1.36 2.92
CA ASN A 119 10.08 2.31 3.70
C ASN A 119 11.34 2.80 2.94
N LYS A 120 11.20 3.12 1.65
CA LYS A 120 12.29 3.66 0.82
C LYS A 120 12.27 5.18 0.68
N GLY A 121 11.18 5.82 1.09
CA GLY A 121 11.00 7.26 1.05
C GLY A 121 10.32 7.80 2.31
N PRO A 122 9.81 9.04 2.27
CA PRO A 122 9.02 9.60 3.34
C PRO A 122 7.77 8.76 3.61
N VAL A 123 7.38 8.66 4.89
CA VAL A 123 6.23 7.87 5.32
C VAL A 123 5.31 8.73 6.17
N LEU A 124 4.02 8.75 5.85
CA LEU A 124 2.95 9.20 6.72
C LEU A 124 2.28 7.99 7.36
N SER A 125 2.26 7.94 8.70
CA SER A 125 1.47 6.96 9.43
C SER A 125 0.22 7.61 9.99
N LEU A 126 -0.96 7.07 9.66
CA LEU A 126 -2.24 7.58 10.15
C LEU A 126 -2.66 7.00 11.51
N GLN A 127 -1.80 6.23 12.19
CA GLN A 127 -2.14 5.50 13.43
C GLN A 127 -2.78 6.35 14.53
N HIS A 128 -2.36 7.61 14.64
CA HIS A 128 -2.81 8.55 15.68
C HIS A 128 -3.40 9.83 15.07
N SER A 129 -3.78 9.76 13.80
CA SER A 129 -4.37 10.89 13.08
C SER A 129 -5.73 11.24 13.68
N ALA A 130 -5.91 12.49 14.08
CA ALA A 130 -7.21 13.02 14.47
C ALA A 130 -8.05 13.45 13.24
N ASP A 131 -7.38 13.85 12.16
CA ASP A 131 -7.99 14.22 10.88
C ASP A 131 -7.16 13.64 9.72
N PRO A 132 -7.49 12.41 9.26
CA PRO A 132 -6.71 11.75 8.21
C PRO A 132 -6.71 12.53 6.88
N THR A 133 -7.73 13.34 6.63
CA THR A 133 -7.84 14.13 5.40
C THR A 133 -6.83 15.27 5.42
N GLU A 134 -6.82 16.07 6.50
CA GLU A 134 -5.90 17.19 6.62
C GLU A 134 -4.44 16.72 6.70
N ASP A 135 -4.17 15.63 7.43
CA ASP A 135 -2.83 15.05 7.54
C ASP A 135 -2.30 14.60 6.16
N CYS A 136 -3.14 13.93 5.36
CA CYS A 136 -2.79 13.56 3.98
C CYS A 136 -2.50 14.79 3.11
N ILE A 137 -3.34 15.83 3.18
CA ILE A 137 -3.18 17.06 2.39
C ILE A 137 -1.86 17.76 2.75
N CYS A 138 -1.61 17.96 4.04
CA CYS A 138 -0.41 18.62 4.54
C CYS A 138 0.85 17.87 4.12
N TRP A 139 0.86 16.55 4.28
CA TRP A 139 2.00 15.73 3.93
C TRP A 139 2.25 15.69 2.41
N LEU A 140 1.20 15.53 1.59
CA LEU A 140 1.33 15.54 0.13
C LEU A 140 1.86 16.87 -0.41
N LYS A 141 1.42 18.01 0.15
CA LYS A 141 2.00 19.33 -0.18
C LYS A 141 3.49 19.42 0.19
N GLY A 142 3.90 18.74 1.26
CA GLY A 142 5.29 18.66 1.69
C GLY A 142 6.19 17.88 0.72
N LEU A 143 5.63 16.87 0.04
CA LEU A 143 6.35 16.05 -0.95
C LEU A 143 6.57 16.72 -2.30
N GLN A 144 5.82 17.78 -2.61
CA GLN A 144 5.89 18.49 -3.91
C GLN A 144 6.98 19.56 -3.96
N LYS A 145 7.72 19.78 -2.87
CA LYS A 145 8.80 20.79 -2.78
C LYS A 145 10.14 20.19 -3.19
#